data_AF-A0A6V8NSU0-F1
#
_entry.id   AF-A0A6V8NSU0-F1
#
_cell.length_a   1.000
_cell.length_b   1.000
_cell.length_c   1.000
_cell.angle_alpha   90.00
_cell.angle_beta   90.00
_cell.angle_gamma   90.00
#
_symmetry.space_group_name_H-M   'P 1'
#
loop_
_entity.id
_entity.type
_entity.pdbx_description
1 polymer ?
#
loop_
_entity_poly.entity_id
_entity_poly.type
_entity_poly.pdbx_seq_one_letter_code
_entity_poly.pdbx_strand_id
1 'polypeptide(L)' 'MEKTKIIEALNKDRADELAAIIQYMGHHYMAEGMESPAVIEMFKSTAIDEMKHAEM' A
#
# COMPACT_ATOMS: atom_id res chain seq x y z
N MET A 1 -5.57 9.63 -27.62
CA MET A 1 -4.19 9.17 -27.38
C MET A 1 -3.68 9.63 -26.02
N GLU A 2 -3.61 10.92 -25.73
CA GLU A 2 -3.13 11.41 -24.41
C GLU A 2 -4.02 10.99 -23.23
N LYS A 3 -5.35 11.08 -23.35
CA LYS A 3 -6.26 10.58 -22.30
C LYS A 3 -6.07 9.09 -22.00
N THR A 4 -5.82 8.27 -23.02
CA THR A 4 -5.60 6.83 -22.86
C THR A 4 -4.34 6.56 -22.05
N LYS A 5 -3.23 7.25 -22.35
CA LYS A 5 -1.98 7.14 -21.58
C LYS A 5 -2.16 7.54 -20.11
N ILE A 6 -2.91 8.61 -19.85
CA ILE A 6 -3.21 9.05 -18.48
C ILE A 6 -4.01 7.97 -17.75
N ILE A 7 -5.06 7.42 -18.39
CA ILE A 7 -5.88 6.36 -17.80
C ILE A 7 -5.04 5.09 -17.54
N GLU A 8 -4.15 4.72 -18.46
CA GLU A 8 -3.23 3.59 -18.28
C GLU A 8 -2.27 3.81 -17.12
N ALA A 9 -1.69 5.01 -16.99
CA ALA A 9 -0.82 5.38 -15.88
C ALA A 9 -1.56 5.32 -14.54
N LEU A 10 -2.77 5.91 -14.44
CA LEU A 10 -3.58 5.89 -13.23
C LEU A 10 -4.01 4.46 -12.85
N ASN A 11 -4.33 3.61 -13.82
CA ASN A 11 -4.64 2.21 -13.54
C ASN A 11 -3.41 1.43 -13.06
N LYS A 12 -2.22 1.73 -13.61
CA LYS A 12 -0.98 1.12 -13.15
C LYS A 12 -0.66 1.53 -11.72
N ASP A 13 -0.77 2.83 -11.43
CA ASP A 13 -0.56 3.40 -10.10
C ASP A 13 -1.51 2.76 -9.07
N ARG A 14 -2.82 2.72 -9.37
CA ARG A 14 -3.81 2.07 -8.51
C ARG A 14 -3.50 0.58 -8.26
N ALA A 15 -2.97 -0.13 -9.25
CA ALA A 15 -2.56 -1.52 -9.07
C ALA A 15 -1.34 -1.66 -8.15
N ASP A 16 -0.40 -0.71 -8.22
CA ASP A 16 0.76 -0.67 -7.33
C ASP A 16 0.33 -0.34 -5.89
N GLU A 17 -0.62 0.58 -5.70
CA GLU A 17 -1.18 0.87 -4.38
C GLU A 17 -1.86 -0.37 -3.77
N LEU A 18 -2.65 -1.10 -4.56
CA LEU A 18 -3.26 -2.35 -4.10
C LEU A 18 -2.22 -3.41 -3.70
N ALA A 19 -1.10 -3.50 -4.42
CA ALA A 19 -0.01 -4.38 -4.07
C ALA A 19 0.69 -3.95 -2.77
N ALA A 20 0.92 -2.65 -2.59
CA ALA A 20 1.53 -2.07 -1.39
C ALA A 20 0.65 -2.29 -0.14
N ILE A 21 -0.68 -2.11 -0.27
CA ILE A 21 -1.64 -2.42 0.80
C ILE A 21 -1.50 -3.86 1.27
N ILE A 22 -1.51 -4.82 0.34
CA ILE A 22 -1.36 -6.25 0.65
C ILE A 22 -0.03 -6.51 1.33
N GLN A 23 1.06 -5.92 0.82
CA GLN A 23 2.39 -6.09 1.36
C GLN A 23 2.51 -5.57 2.80
N TYR A 24 2.13 -4.32 3.04
CA TYR A 24 2.28 -3.70 4.36
C TYR A 24 1.31 -4.28 5.39
N MET A 25 0.07 -4.61 5.02
CA MET A 25 -0.82 -5.35 5.93
C MET A 25 -0.27 -6.75 6.21
N GLY A 26 0.30 -7.42 5.21
CA GLY A 26 0.99 -8.70 5.38
C GLY A 26 2.12 -8.58 6.41
N HIS A 27 2.99 -7.57 6.29
CA HIS A 27 4.04 -7.31 7.27
C HIS A 27 3.49 -7.01 8.66
N HIS A 28 2.41 -6.22 8.77
CA HIS A 28 1.76 -5.95 10.05
C HIS A 28 1.27 -7.24 10.75
N TYR A 29 0.66 -8.17 10.00
CA TYR A 29 0.17 -9.43 10.55
C TYR A 29 1.26 -10.45 10.84
N MET A 30 2.36 -10.44 10.08
CA MET A 30 3.48 -11.37 10.24
C MET A 30 4.57 -10.84 11.18
N ALA A 31 4.48 -9.59 11.65
CA ALA A 31 5.47 -8.99 12.53
C ALA A 31 5.53 -9.70 13.89
N GLU A 32 6.66 -10.33 14.18
CA GLU A 32 6.91 -11.10 15.40
C GLU A 32 8.29 -10.80 15.99
N GLY A 33 8.49 -11.14 17.27
CA GLY A 33 9.75 -10.93 17.99
C GLY A 33 9.73 -9.74 18.97
N MET A 34 10.75 -9.65 19.82
CA MET A 34 10.81 -8.66 20.91
C MET A 34 10.85 -7.21 20.41
N GLU A 35 11.46 -6.99 19.24
CA GLU A 35 11.63 -5.66 18.64
C GLU A 35 10.50 -5.30 17.66
N SER A 36 9.59 -6.23 17.33
CA SER A 36 8.51 -5.98 16.37
C SER A 36 7.55 -4.85 16.75
N PRO A 37 7.27 -4.57 18.05
CA PRO A 37 6.41 -3.45 18.42
C PRO A 37 6.92 -2.09 17.93
N ALA A 38 8.22 -1.94 17.66
CA ALA A 38 8.79 -0.70 17.15
C ALA A 38 8.39 -0.39 15.68
N VAL A 39 7.97 -1.39 14.91
CA VAL A 39 7.71 -1.27 13.46
C VAL A 39 6.32 -1.74 13.03
N ILE A 40 5.61 -2.50 13.87
CA ILE A 40 4.32 -3.10 13.53
C ILE A 40 3.23 -2.05 13.21
N GLU A 41 3.18 -0.96 13.97
CA GLU A 41 2.22 0.12 13.74
C GLU A 41 2.56 0.96 12.50
N MET A 42 3.85 1.08 12.17
CA MET A 42 4.30 1.76 10.96
C MET A 42 3.80 1.02 9.70
N PHE A 43 3.86 -0.31 9.68
CA PHE A 43 3.31 -1.07 8.54
C PHE A 43 1.81 -0.85 8.36
N LYS A 44 1.06 -0.81 9.47
CA LYS A 44 -0.38 -0.54 9.40
C LYS A 44 -0.68 0.88 8.94
N SER A 45 0.04 1.89 9.44
CA SER A 45 -0.19 3.28 9.03
C SER A 45 0.14 3.50 7.56
N THR A 46 1.26 2.94 7.07
CA THR A 46 1.61 2.98 5.65
C THR A 46 0.53 2.31 4.79
N ALA A 47 0.07 1.12 5.17
CA ALA A 47 -1.01 0.44 4.42
C ALA A 47 -2.30 1.28 4.34
N ILE A 48 -2.66 1.99 5.40
CA ILE A 48 -3.85 2.87 5.42
C ILE A 48 -3.65 4.07 4.50
N ASP A 49 -2.43 4.61 4.39
CA ASP A 49 -2.17 5.71 3.47
C ASP A 49 -2.27 5.25 2.01
N GLU A 50 -1.79 4.05 1.67
CA GLU A 50 -1.97 3.49 0.32
C GLU A 50 -3.44 3.16 0.01
N MET A 51 -4.25 2.77 1.02
CA MET A 51 -5.71 2.64 0.84
C MET A 51 -6.37 3.95 0.42
N LYS A 52 -5.92 5.09 0.98
CA LYS A 52 -6.42 6.42 0.58
C LYS A 52 -5.94 6.79 -0.82
N HIS A 53 -4.71 6.45 -1.20
CA HIS A 53 -4.23 6.66 -2.57
C HIS A 53 -5.05 5.84 -3.58
N ALA A 54 -5.37 4.58 -3.25
CA ALA A 54 -6.11 3.69 -4.13
C ALA A 54 -7.60 4.08 -4.34
N GLU A 55 -8.21 4.84 -3.43
CA GLU A 55 -9.62 5.26 -3.54
C GLU A 55 -9.85 6.60 -4.26
N MET A 56 -8.78 7.36 -4.56
CA MET A 56 -8.81 8.62 -5.30
C MET A 56 -8.74 8.41 -6.82
#